data_AF-A0AAD6HGH3-F1
#
_entry.id   AF-A0AAD6HGH3-F1
#
_cell.length_a   1.000
_cell.length_b   1.000
_cell.length_c   1.000
_cell.angle_alpha   90.00
_cell.angle_beta   90.00
_cell.angle_gamma   90.00
#
_symmetry.space_group_name_H-M   'P 1'
#
loop_
_entity.id
_entity.type
_entity.pdbx_description
1 polymer ?
#
loop_
_entity_poly.entity_id
_entity_poly.type
_entity_poly.pdbx_seq_one_letter_code
_entity_poly.pdbx_strand_id
1 'polypeptide(L)'
;MHLLFPILGFILERATADTTCRCYPGDSCWPTPQQWSEFNQTLGGRLIPIVPLGSVCHTVGQYALYDIQACTNLTANWGFPHTHYQTPSSPMASWFANFSCDPFLPPEVPCELGGLQQFAVNVSGVEDVLKTLYFVKEHNIRVIIRNTGHDYLGKSTAPGAVALWMHHLKDTQYLDYTSPYYNGSALRLGAGVQGFEAMRAAHAHNKVILTGNCESVGVAGGYTQGGGHGQLASQFGLAADQVLEWEIVTAAGDLLTASPTENADLFWALSGGGGGTFAVVLSVTVRVHSEMITTSANLTFSRLDVPNNLFWEAVETFVSSAALLADAGAVAIWMVSNSTFSVTPITWPGAPRSQLQEHLNPTLTLLEGFNITYCTIQNMISTCESSL
;
A
#
# COMPACT_ATOMS: atom_id res chain seq x y z
N MET A 1 23.62 -63.13 -42.97
CA MET A 1 24.44 -61.90 -42.97
C MET A 1 23.57 -60.79 -42.40
N HIS A 2 23.69 -60.56 -41.09
CA HIS A 2 22.94 -59.54 -40.36
C HIS A 2 23.53 -58.15 -40.65
N LEU A 3 22.68 -57.19 -40.99
CA LEU A 3 23.03 -55.76 -40.96
C LEU A 3 21.95 -55.03 -40.16
N LEU A 4 22.26 -54.82 -38.88
CA LEU A 4 21.54 -53.94 -37.96
C LEU A 4 22.01 -52.50 -38.24
N PHE A 5 21.10 -51.61 -38.60
CA PHE A 5 21.33 -50.17 -38.61
C PHE A 5 20.93 -49.60 -37.22
N PRO A 6 21.83 -48.91 -36.50
CA PRO A 6 21.46 -48.25 -35.26
C PRO A 6 20.75 -46.92 -35.58
N ILE A 7 19.52 -46.80 -35.09
CA ILE A 7 18.77 -45.54 -35.06
C ILE A 7 19.43 -44.67 -33.98
N LEU A 8 20.16 -43.62 -34.39
CA LEU A 8 20.59 -42.57 -33.47
C LEU A 8 19.37 -41.71 -33.11
N GLY A 9 18.66 -42.09 -32.05
CA GLY A 9 17.73 -41.20 -31.38
C GLY A 9 18.53 -40.15 -30.61
N PHE A 10 18.52 -38.91 -31.08
CA PHE A 10 18.91 -37.77 -30.24
C PHE A 10 17.85 -37.61 -29.15
N ILE A 11 18.11 -38.20 -27.99
CA ILE A 11 17.44 -37.79 -26.76
C ILE A 11 18.00 -36.40 -26.47
N LEU A 12 17.21 -35.35 -26.76
CA LEU A 12 17.40 -34.07 -26.10
C LEU A 12 17.15 -34.33 -24.61
N GLU A 13 18.22 -34.55 -23.87
CA GLU A 13 18.18 -34.38 -22.42
C GLU A 13 17.75 -32.93 -22.17
N ARG A 14 16.48 -32.75 -21.78
CA ARG A 14 16.08 -31.54 -21.07
C ARG A 14 16.99 -31.48 -19.86
N ALA A 15 17.94 -30.55 -19.85
CA ALA A 15 18.65 -30.18 -18.66
C ALA A 15 17.59 -29.92 -17.59
N THR A 16 17.52 -30.80 -16.58
CA THR A 16 16.74 -30.55 -15.38
C THR A 16 17.44 -29.38 -14.70
N ALA A 17 17.02 -28.16 -15.04
CA ALA A 17 17.45 -26.95 -14.34
C ALA A 17 17.28 -27.22 -12.84
N ASP A 18 18.33 -26.98 -12.08
CA ASP A 18 18.34 -27.17 -10.63
C ASP A 18 17.15 -26.39 -10.03
N THR A 19 16.08 -27.11 -9.66
CA THR A 19 14.77 -26.54 -9.29
C THR A 19 14.77 -25.91 -7.90
N THR A 20 15.93 -25.75 -7.27
CA THR A 20 16.08 -25.20 -5.93
C THR A 20 15.94 -23.68 -5.89
N CYS A 21 16.28 -23.00 -6.99
CA CYS A 21 16.21 -21.53 -7.12
C CYS A 21 15.21 -21.10 -8.21
N ARG A 22 14.76 -19.84 -8.15
CA ARG A 22 13.99 -19.21 -9.23
C ARG A 22 14.92 -18.82 -10.37
N CYS A 23 14.42 -18.92 -11.60
CA CYS A 23 15.15 -18.50 -12.79
C CYS A 23 15.34 -16.97 -12.79
N TYR A 24 16.55 -16.52 -13.14
CA TYR A 24 16.96 -15.11 -13.10
C TYR A 24 17.45 -14.63 -14.48
N PRO A 25 17.34 -13.32 -14.80
CA PRO A 25 17.93 -12.78 -16.03
C PRO A 25 19.40 -13.15 -16.21
N GLY A 26 19.72 -13.79 -17.34
CA GLY A 26 21.06 -14.29 -17.66
C GLY A 26 21.23 -15.80 -17.49
N ASP A 27 20.32 -16.46 -16.77
CA ASP A 27 20.31 -17.92 -16.65
C ASP A 27 19.86 -18.59 -17.95
N SER A 28 20.29 -19.83 -18.18
CA SER A 28 19.88 -20.61 -19.36
C SER A 28 18.39 -20.96 -19.38
N CYS A 29 17.73 -20.94 -18.22
CA CYS A 29 16.28 -21.12 -18.10
C CYS A 29 15.48 -19.86 -18.43
N TRP A 30 16.13 -18.69 -18.53
CA TRP A 30 15.44 -17.41 -18.68
C TRP A 30 14.77 -17.36 -20.06
N PRO A 31 13.49 -16.93 -20.17
CA PRO A 31 12.80 -16.95 -21.44
C PRO A 31 13.52 -16.08 -22.48
N THR A 32 13.55 -16.58 -23.70
CA THR A 32 14.11 -15.86 -24.85
C THR A 32 13.28 -14.62 -25.19
N PRO A 33 13.84 -13.63 -25.91
CA PRO A 33 13.09 -12.47 -26.36
C PRO A 33 11.81 -12.82 -27.15
N GLN A 34 11.83 -13.92 -27.91
CA GLN A 34 10.65 -14.41 -28.63
C GLN A 34 9.56 -14.88 -27.65
N GLN A 35 9.90 -15.68 -26.63
CA GLN A 35 8.94 -16.15 -25.63
C GLN A 35 8.32 -15.00 -24.84
N TRP A 36 9.11 -13.97 -24.49
CA TRP A 36 8.56 -12.75 -23.88
C TRP A 36 7.61 -12.00 -24.82
N SER A 37 7.92 -11.93 -26.11
CA SER A 37 7.04 -11.32 -27.12
C SER A 37 5.73 -12.09 -27.28
N GLU A 38 5.79 -13.42 -27.36
CA GLU A 38 4.61 -14.29 -27.44
C GLU A 38 3.74 -14.15 -26.19
N PHE A 39 4.33 -14.16 -25.00
CA PHE A 39 3.60 -13.90 -23.76
C PHE A 39 2.93 -12.52 -23.78
N ASN A 40 3.62 -11.48 -24.21
CA ASN A 40 3.04 -10.15 -24.33
C ASN A 40 1.85 -10.11 -25.31
N GLN A 41 1.90 -10.86 -26.40
CA GLN A 41 0.78 -10.99 -27.33
C GLN A 41 -0.45 -11.63 -26.66
N THR A 42 -0.25 -12.65 -25.80
CA THR A 42 -1.37 -13.27 -25.04
C THR A 42 -2.03 -12.28 -24.06
N LEU A 43 -1.27 -11.30 -23.58
CA LEU A 43 -1.69 -10.21 -22.70
C LEU A 43 -2.20 -8.98 -23.48
N GLY A 44 -2.28 -9.04 -24.81
CA GLY A 44 -2.71 -7.90 -25.63
C GLY A 44 -1.81 -6.67 -25.49
N GLY A 45 -0.49 -6.86 -25.31
CA GLY A 45 0.48 -5.77 -25.22
C GLY A 45 0.69 -5.20 -23.81
N ARG A 46 0.15 -5.84 -22.77
CA ARG A 46 0.19 -5.34 -21.37
C ARG A 46 1.43 -5.76 -20.57
N LEU A 47 2.42 -6.42 -21.17
CA LEU A 47 3.72 -6.66 -20.54
C LEU A 47 4.60 -5.40 -20.68
N ILE A 48 5.06 -4.88 -19.55
CA ILE A 48 5.85 -3.66 -19.42
C ILE A 48 7.28 -4.04 -18.99
N PRO A 49 8.31 -3.80 -19.82
CA PRO A 49 9.69 -3.85 -19.37
C PRO A 49 9.94 -2.71 -18.37
N ILE A 50 10.56 -3.03 -17.23
CA ILE A 50 10.80 -2.02 -16.20
C ILE A 50 11.92 -1.07 -16.62
N VAL A 51 11.62 0.23 -16.51
CA VAL A 51 12.60 1.32 -16.57
C VAL A 51 12.57 2.00 -15.19
N PRO A 52 13.67 2.03 -14.43
CA PRO A 52 13.73 2.71 -13.15
C PRO A 52 13.26 4.17 -13.27
N LEU A 53 12.46 4.65 -12.33
CA LEU A 53 11.92 6.01 -12.41
C LEU A 53 13.01 7.09 -12.46
N GLY A 54 14.14 6.87 -11.79
CA GLY A 54 15.30 7.77 -11.81
C GLY A 54 16.09 7.78 -13.11
N SER A 55 15.76 6.96 -14.13
CA SER A 55 16.50 6.83 -15.38
C SER A 55 16.86 8.15 -16.08
N VAL A 56 15.97 9.14 -15.94
CA VAL A 56 16.12 10.47 -16.52
C VAL A 56 17.21 11.32 -15.85
N CYS A 57 17.72 10.90 -14.68
CA CYS A 57 18.77 11.60 -13.95
C CYS A 57 20.18 11.08 -14.24
N HIS A 58 20.33 9.98 -14.99
CA HIS A 58 21.62 9.34 -15.22
C HIS A 58 22.04 9.39 -16.68
N THR A 59 23.33 9.60 -16.93
CA THR A 59 23.98 9.63 -18.25
C THR A 59 24.63 8.31 -18.62
N VAL A 60 24.83 7.41 -17.65
CA VAL A 60 25.53 6.13 -17.81
C VAL A 60 24.62 4.98 -17.37
N GLY A 61 24.76 3.81 -18.01
CA GLY A 61 24.03 2.59 -17.68
C GLY A 61 23.01 2.21 -18.74
N GLN A 62 22.59 0.93 -18.75
CA GLN A 62 21.65 0.39 -19.73
C GLN A 62 20.29 1.13 -19.73
N TYR A 63 19.91 1.65 -18.57
CA TYR A 63 18.62 2.32 -18.37
C TYR A 63 18.74 3.85 -18.33
N ALA A 64 19.90 4.43 -18.65
CA ALA A 64 20.08 5.87 -18.68
C ALA A 64 19.26 6.51 -19.82
N LEU A 65 18.39 7.46 -19.47
CA LEU A 65 17.55 8.21 -20.40
C LEU A 65 17.76 9.72 -20.28
N TYR A 66 18.88 10.15 -19.67
CA TYR A 66 19.20 11.53 -19.26
C TYR A 66 18.34 12.64 -19.89
N ASP A 67 17.54 13.29 -19.07
CA ASP A 67 16.79 14.50 -19.38
C ASP A 67 16.79 15.38 -18.12
N ILE A 68 17.53 16.49 -18.18
CA ILE A 68 17.71 17.38 -17.03
C ILE A 68 16.40 18.03 -16.57
N GLN A 69 15.45 18.29 -17.47
CA GLN A 69 14.17 18.88 -17.11
C GLN A 69 13.29 17.84 -16.40
N ALA A 70 13.24 16.62 -16.95
CA ALA A 70 12.53 15.51 -16.32
C ALA A 70 13.14 15.14 -14.96
N CYS A 71 14.47 15.12 -14.85
CA CYS A 71 15.17 14.85 -13.59
C CYS A 71 14.89 15.93 -12.54
N THR A 72 14.93 17.21 -12.93
CA THR A 72 14.61 18.33 -12.03
C THR A 72 13.17 18.24 -11.52
N ASN A 73 12.22 17.90 -12.40
CA ASN A 73 10.83 17.69 -12.01
C ASN A 73 10.67 16.47 -11.09
N LEU A 74 11.37 15.37 -11.38
CA LEU A 74 11.32 14.15 -10.58
C LEU A 74 11.85 14.39 -9.16
N THR A 75 13.03 14.99 -9.04
CA THR A 75 13.66 15.29 -7.73
C THR A 75 12.82 16.26 -6.89
N ALA A 76 12.17 17.24 -7.52
CA ALA A 76 11.24 18.15 -6.83
C ALA A 76 10.00 17.44 -6.28
N ASN A 77 9.60 16.31 -6.87
CA ASN A 77 8.38 15.59 -6.51
C ASN A 77 8.63 14.20 -5.87
N TRP A 78 9.88 13.81 -5.65
CA TRP A 78 10.23 12.48 -5.14
C TRP A 78 9.67 12.16 -3.75
N GLY A 79 9.37 13.18 -2.94
CA GLY A 79 8.74 12.98 -1.63
C GLY A 79 7.26 12.60 -1.69
N PHE A 80 6.61 12.73 -2.86
CA PHE A 80 5.16 12.58 -2.97
C PHE A 80 4.74 11.23 -3.54
N PRO A 81 3.79 10.51 -2.92
CA PRO A 81 3.35 9.21 -3.39
C PRO A 81 2.89 9.15 -4.85
N HIS A 82 2.30 10.23 -5.38
CA HIS A 82 1.80 10.28 -6.77
C HIS A 82 2.88 10.14 -7.83
N THR A 83 4.12 10.52 -7.49
CA THR A 83 5.29 10.29 -8.33
C THR A 83 5.58 8.81 -8.53
N HIS A 84 5.21 7.96 -7.57
CA HIS A 84 5.63 6.55 -7.53
C HIS A 84 4.53 5.57 -7.92
N TYR A 85 3.27 5.80 -7.54
CA TYR A 85 2.21 4.82 -7.77
C TYR A 85 1.73 4.76 -9.23
N GLN A 86 2.03 5.78 -10.04
CA GLN A 86 1.69 5.83 -11.47
C GLN A 86 2.60 4.97 -12.34
N THR A 87 3.66 4.40 -11.76
CA THR A 87 4.60 3.52 -12.45
C THR A 87 4.72 2.16 -11.73
N PRO A 88 4.94 1.06 -12.47
CA PRO A 88 5.31 -0.20 -11.85
C PRO A 88 6.74 -0.19 -11.29
N SER A 89 7.59 0.79 -11.64
CA SER A 89 9.05 0.73 -11.42
C SER A 89 9.57 1.42 -10.15
N SER A 90 8.71 1.83 -9.22
CA SER A 90 9.14 2.66 -8.09
C SER A 90 8.59 2.20 -6.73
N PRO A 91 9.38 1.50 -5.89
CA PRO A 91 9.05 1.37 -4.48
C PRO A 91 9.25 2.72 -3.79
N MET A 92 8.28 3.17 -2.99
CA MET A 92 8.39 4.45 -2.26
C MET A 92 9.47 4.38 -1.17
N ALA A 93 9.70 3.18 -0.63
CA ALA A 93 10.87 2.87 0.18
C ALA A 93 12.08 2.57 -0.75
N SER A 94 12.75 3.62 -1.23
CA SER A 94 13.78 3.54 -2.28
C SER A 94 14.99 2.66 -1.93
N TRP A 95 15.26 2.45 -0.65
CA TRP A 95 16.32 1.52 -0.21
C TRP A 95 16.08 0.08 -0.66
N PHE A 96 14.84 -0.35 -0.93
CA PHE A 96 14.57 -1.67 -1.51
C PHE A 96 14.91 -1.79 -3.00
N ALA A 97 15.06 -0.66 -3.69
CA ALA A 97 15.70 -0.64 -5.01
C ALA A 97 17.24 -0.61 -4.90
N ASN A 98 17.80 -0.64 -3.68
CA ASN A 98 19.23 -0.48 -3.41
C ASN A 98 19.81 0.85 -3.92
N PHE A 99 18.96 1.87 -4.05
CA PHE A 99 19.33 3.16 -4.64
C PHE A 99 20.01 3.04 -6.03
N SER A 100 19.75 1.95 -6.78
CA SER A 100 20.51 1.58 -7.99
C SER A 100 20.32 2.51 -9.19
N CYS A 101 19.31 3.36 -9.12
CA CYS A 101 19.02 4.42 -10.08
C CYS A 101 18.25 5.52 -9.35
N ASP A 102 18.85 6.00 -8.25
CA ASP A 102 18.29 7.05 -7.40
C ASP A 102 18.56 8.43 -8.00
N PRO A 103 17.54 9.30 -8.14
CA PRO A 103 17.67 10.57 -8.84
C PRO A 103 18.53 11.61 -8.11
N PHE A 104 18.94 11.35 -6.86
CA PHE A 104 19.82 12.23 -6.09
C PHE A 104 21.30 11.83 -6.17
N LEU A 105 21.63 10.76 -6.89
CA LEU A 105 23.02 10.39 -7.17
C LEU A 105 23.62 11.26 -8.28
N PRO A 106 24.96 11.39 -8.35
CA PRO A 106 25.62 12.03 -9.47
C PRO A 106 25.18 11.41 -10.82
N PRO A 107 24.97 12.21 -11.88
CA PRO A 107 24.48 11.70 -13.16
C PRO A 107 25.35 10.60 -13.79
N GLU A 108 26.64 10.56 -13.44
CA GLU A 108 27.61 9.59 -13.95
C GLU A 108 27.52 8.22 -13.26
N VAL A 109 26.76 8.11 -12.16
CA VAL A 109 26.49 6.81 -11.53
C VAL A 109 25.60 5.99 -12.48
N PRO A 110 26.00 4.74 -12.84
CA PRO A 110 25.21 3.92 -13.74
C PRO A 110 23.80 3.64 -13.21
N CYS A 111 22.78 3.90 -14.04
CA CYS A 111 21.40 3.51 -13.72
C CYS A 111 21.18 2.01 -13.98
N GLU A 112 20.88 1.28 -12.92
CA GLU A 112 20.60 -0.17 -12.93
C GLU A 112 19.24 -0.49 -12.31
N LEU A 113 18.67 -1.66 -12.64
CA LEU A 113 17.43 -2.14 -12.01
C LEU A 113 17.59 -2.42 -10.51
N GLY A 114 18.76 -2.89 -10.08
CA GLY A 114 19.01 -3.23 -8.67
C GLY A 114 17.95 -4.16 -8.10
N GLY A 115 17.24 -3.69 -7.06
CA GLY A 115 16.18 -4.45 -6.38
C GLY A 115 14.79 -4.43 -7.06
N LEU A 116 14.68 -3.81 -8.24
CA LEU A 116 13.45 -3.75 -9.02
C LEU A 116 13.19 -5.05 -9.81
N GLN A 117 11.92 -5.33 -10.05
CA GLN A 117 11.51 -6.41 -10.95
C GLN A 117 11.88 -6.14 -12.41
N GLN A 118 11.95 -7.21 -13.21
CA GLN A 118 12.35 -7.12 -14.62
C GLN A 118 11.19 -6.68 -15.52
N PHE A 119 9.99 -7.21 -15.24
CA PHE A 119 8.77 -6.89 -15.97
C PHE A 119 7.62 -6.64 -15.00
N ALA A 120 6.62 -5.90 -15.47
CA ALA A 120 5.31 -5.84 -14.87
C ALA A 120 4.24 -6.18 -15.90
N VAL A 121 3.16 -6.82 -15.47
CA VAL A 121 1.95 -7.00 -16.26
C VAL A 121 0.94 -5.99 -15.76
N ASN A 122 0.51 -5.08 -16.64
CA ASN A 122 -0.58 -4.16 -16.34
C ASN A 122 -1.89 -4.94 -16.31
N VAL A 123 -2.36 -5.31 -15.12
CA VAL A 123 -3.53 -6.19 -14.98
C VAL A 123 -4.80 -5.40 -15.27
N SER A 124 -5.57 -5.88 -16.26
CA SER A 124 -6.88 -5.36 -16.61
C SER A 124 -8.05 -6.26 -16.18
N GLY A 125 -7.75 -7.49 -15.74
CA GLY A 125 -8.74 -8.44 -15.27
C GLY A 125 -8.15 -9.81 -14.95
N VAL A 126 -9.03 -10.77 -14.64
CA VAL A 126 -8.66 -12.13 -14.21
C VAL A 126 -7.76 -12.86 -15.21
N GLU A 127 -8.01 -12.71 -16.52
CA GLU A 127 -7.22 -13.42 -17.55
C GLU A 127 -5.74 -13.05 -17.52
N ASP A 128 -5.41 -11.78 -17.27
CA ASP A 128 -4.01 -11.32 -17.21
C ASP A 128 -3.29 -11.97 -16.02
N VAL A 129 -3.98 -12.12 -14.89
CA VAL A 129 -3.46 -12.82 -13.72
C VAL A 129 -3.22 -14.29 -14.03
N LEU A 130 -4.21 -14.98 -14.60
CA LEU A 130 -4.11 -16.41 -14.93
C LEU A 130 -2.99 -16.70 -15.93
N LYS A 131 -2.91 -15.94 -17.02
CA LYS A 131 -1.85 -16.07 -18.05
C LYS A 131 -0.47 -15.82 -17.44
N THR A 132 -0.35 -14.83 -16.56
CA THR A 132 0.91 -14.53 -15.88
C THR A 132 1.32 -15.62 -14.91
N LEU A 133 0.41 -16.11 -14.07
CA LEU A 133 0.70 -17.20 -13.13
C LEU A 133 1.09 -18.49 -13.85
N TYR A 134 0.44 -18.78 -14.98
CA TYR A 134 0.83 -19.90 -15.84
C TYR A 134 2.25 -19.72 -16.38
N PHE A 135 2.55 -18.58 -16.99
CA PHE A 135 3.84 -18.28 -17.60
C PHE A 135 5.00 -18.33 -16.58
N VAL A 136 4.85 -17.66 -15.43
CA VAL A 136 5.91 -17.63 -14.40
C VAL A 136 6.12 -19.01 -13.75
N LYS A 137 5.07 -19.84 -13.67
CA LYS A 137 5.19 -21.21 -13.19
C LYS A 137 5.92 -22.09 -14.22
N GLU A 138 5.58 -21.98 -15.50
CA GLU A 138 6.23 -22.72 -16.59
C GLU A 138 7.73 -22.42 -16.66
N HIS A 139 8.11 -21.14 -16.49
CA HIS A 139 9.50 -20.68 -16.58
C HIS A 139 10.21 -20.58 -15.23
N ASN A 140 9.58 -21.03 -14.15
CA ASN A 140 10.12 -20.96 -12.78
C ASN A 140 10.61 -19.55 -12.37
N ILE A 141 9.87 -18.50 -12.77
CA ILE A 141 10.20 -17.11 -12.48
C ILE A 141 9.52 -16.67 -11.19
N ARG A 142 10.19 -15.82 -10.41
CA ARG A 142 9.58 -15.19 -9.24
C ARG A 142 8.42 -14.28 -9.68
N VAL A 143 7.23 -14.51 -9.12
CA VAL A 143 6.12 -13.55 -9.20
C VAL A 143 6.11 -12.68 -7.95
N ILE A 144 5.76 -11.40 -8.13
CA ILE A 144 5.40 -10.49 -7.04
C ILE A 144 4.07 -9.83 -7.35
N ILE A 145 3.38 -9.34 -6.33
CA ILE A 145 2.14 -8.59 -6.48
C ILE A 145 2.42 -7.14 -6.08
N ARG A 146 2.12 -6.21 -6.99
CA ARG A 146 2.33 -4.79 -6.78
C ARG A 146 1.03 -4.03 -6.99
N ASN A 147 0.67 -3.23 -6.00
CA ASN A 147 -0.41 -2.25 -6.13
C ASN A 147 0.20 -0.85 -6.32
N THR A 148 0.39 -0.12 -5.22
CA THR A 148 0.83 1.29 -5.25
C THR A 148 2.35 1.48 -5.06
N GLY A 149 3.05 0.48 -4.51
CA GLY A 149 4.47 0.60 -4.15
C GLY A 149 4.74 1.22 -2.77
N HIS A 150 3.71 1.37 -1.93
CA HIS A 150 3.78 1.91 -0.55
C HIS A 150 4.52 1.01 0.45
N ASP A 151 4.78 -0.26 0.12
CA ASP A 151 5.25 -1.23 1.11
C ASP A 151 6.63 -0.86 1.69
N TYR A 152 6.68 -0.66 3.01
CA TYR A 152 7.89 -0.30 3.76
C TYR A 152 8.86 -1.47 3.99
N LEU A 153 8.53 -2.67 3.53
CA LEU A 153 9.29 -3.90 3.75
C LEU A 153 9.75 -4.54 2.42
N GLY A 154 9.56 -3.85 1.29
CA GLY A 154 9.97 -4.31 -0.03
C GLY A 154 9.16 -5.49 -0.56
N LYS A 155 8.01 -5.81 0.03
CA LYS A 155 7.20 -6.99 -0.35
C LYS A 155 6.62 -6.91 -1.76
N SER A 156 6.54 -5.70 -2.33
CA SER A 156 6.02 -5.45 -3.69
C SER A 156 7.11 -5.07 -4.70
N THR A 157 8.38 -5.40 -4.44
CA THR A 157 9.51 -5.26 -5.37
C THR A 157 10.44 -6.46 -5.21
N ALA A 158 11.07 -6.90 -6.30
CA ALA A 158 12.05 -7.98 -6.22
C ALA A 158 12.90 -8.07 -7.49
N PRO A 159 14.22 -8.28 -7.36
CA PRO A 159 15.09 -8.47 -8.51
C PRO A 159 14.68 -9.70 -9.33
N GLY A 160 14.74 -9.58 -10.67
CA GLY A 160 14.45 -10.66 -11.61
C GLY A 160 13.00 -11.14 -11.68
N ALA A 161 12.08 -10.51 -10.94
CA ALA A 161 10.69 -10.94 -10.88
C ALA A 161 9.84 -10.43 -12.05
N VAL A 162 8.63 -10.99 -12.17
CA VAL A 162 7.50 -10.42 -12.90
C VAL A 162 6.48 -9.92 -11.88
N ALA A 163 6.12 -8.64 -11.94
CA ALA A 163 5.07 -8.07 -11.10
C ALA A 163 3.69 -8.17 -11.75
N LEU A 164 2.72 -8.69 -11.01
CA LEU A 164 1.31 -8.41 -11.27
C LEU A 164 1.01 -7.00 -10.76
N TRP A 165 0.84 -6.03 -11.68
CA TRP A 165 0.57 -4.65 -11.33
C TRP A 165 -0.94 -4.39 -11.31
N MET A 166 -1.49 -4.37 -10.10
CA MET A 166 -2.94 -4.36 -9.84
C MET A 166 -3.56 -2.96 -9.87
N HIS A 167 -2.74 -1.92 -10.03
CA HIS A 167 -3.11 -0.51 -9.82
C HIS A 167 -4.31 -0.05 -10.65
N HIS A 168 -4.51 -0.60 -11.84
CA HIS A 168 -5.55 -0.16 -12.77
C HIS A 168 -6.91 -0.87 -12.60
N LEU A 169 -7.03 -1.81 -11.66
CA LEU A 169 -8.34 -2.36 -11.27
C LEU A 169 -9.08 -1.35 -10.39
N LYS A 170 -9.73 -0.36 -11.02
CA LYS A 170 -10.30 0.83 -10.39
C LYS A 170 -11.83 0.80 -10.22
N ASP A 171 -12.48 -0.29 -10.59
CA ASP A 171 -13.94 -0.39 -10.52
C ASP A 171 -14.45 -0.24 -9.08
N THR A 172 -15.56 0.48 -8.93
CA THR A 172 -16.26 0.64 -7.66
C THR A 172 -17.75 0.39 -7.85
N GLN A 173 -18.38 -0.28 -6.89
CA GLN A 173 -19.81 -0.60 -6.94
C GLN A 173 -20.42 -0.50 -5.55
N TYR A 174 -21.38 0.41 -5.39
CA TYR A 174 -22.21 0.49 -4.18
C TYR A 174 -23.26 -0.62 -4.18
N LEU A 175 -23.46 -1.25 -3.02
CA LEU A 175 -24.28 -2.44 -2.87
C LEU A 175 -25.16 -2.32 -1.62
N ASP A 176 -26.40 -2.79 -1.72
CA ASP A 176 -27.16 -3.22 -0.56
C ASP A 176 -26.83 -4.70 -0.33
N TYR A 177 -26.04 -4.98 0.71
CA TYR A 177 -25.45 -6.29 0.95
C TYR A 177 -26.17 -7.04 2.06
N THR A 178 -26.43 -8.33 1.84
CA THR A 178 -27.06 -9.21 2.84
C THR A 178 -26.35 -10.55 2.89
N SER A 179 -25.90 -10.92 4.08
CA SER A 179 -25.39 -12.25 4.44
C SER A 179 -25.80 -12.62 5.86
N PRO A 180 -25.52 -13.84 6.36
CA PRO A 180 -25.80 -14.21 7.74
C PRO A 180 -25.12 -13.32 8.80
N TYR A 181 -24.03 -12.63 8.44
CA TYR A 181 -23.20 -11.85 9.38
C TYR A 181 -23.30 -10.34 9.19
N TYR A 182 -23.94 -9.87 8.11
CA TYR A 182 -24.09 -8.44 7.83
C TYR A 182 -25.29 -8.17 6.94
N ASN A 183 -26.05 -7.12 7.29
CA ASN A 183 -27.11 -6.60 6.45
C ASN A 183 -27.03 -5.07 6.45
N GLY A 184 -26.67 -4.48 5.31
CA GLY A 184 -26.43 -3.05 5.22
C GLY A 184 -25.69 -2.62 3.95
N SER A 185 -25.28 -1.36 3.92
CA SER A 185 -24.58 -0.77 2.79
C SER A 185 -23.14 -1.28 2.69
N ALA A 186 -22.71 -1.65 1.48
CA ALA A 186 -21.35 -2.06 1.20
C ALA A 186 -20.81 -1.37 -0.06
N LEU A 187 -19.49 -1.41 -0.21
CA LEU A 187 -18.80 -0.95 -1.39
C LEU A 187 -17.84 -2.05 -1.85
N ARG A 188 -18.03 -2.53 -3.09
CA ARG A 188 -17.06 -3.38 -3.77
C ARG A 188 -16.03 -2.51 -4.47
N LEU A 189 -14.76 -2.82 -4.26
CA LEU A 189 -13.60 -2.05 -4.70
C LEU A 189 -12.63 -2.95 -5.46
N GLY A 190 -12.27 -2.57 -6.68
CA GLY A 190 -11.19 -3.21 -7.42
C GLY A 190 -9.85 -3.11 -6.67
N ALA A 191 -8.95 -4.06 -6.92
CA ALA A 191 -7.69 -4.19 -6.19
C ALA A 191 -6.82 -2.92 -6.23
N GLY A 192 -6.95 -2.13 -7.29
CA GLY A 192 -6.20 -0.90 -7.54
C GLY A 192 -6.78 0.34 -6.88
N VAL A 193 -7.99 0.29 -6.32
CA VAL A 193 -8.65 1.46 -5.72
C VAL A 193 -7.85 1.96 -4.52
N GLN A 194 -7.51 3.25 -4.55
CA GLN A 194 -6.80 3.97 -3.50
C GLN A 194 -7.78 4.66 -2.54
N GLY A 195 -7.30 5.05 -1.36
CA GLY A 195 -8.10 5.68 -0.32
C GLY A 195 -8.91 6.89 -0.81
N PHE A 196 -8.30 7.81 -1.56
CA PHE A 196 -9.01 8.99 -2.09
C PHE A 196 -10.15 8.63 -3.06
N GLU A 197 -10.00 7.56 -3.84
CA GLU A 197 -11.02 7.06 -4.76
C GLU A 197 -12.16 6.39 -3.98
N ALA A 198 -11.82 5.54 -3.01
CA ALA A 198 -12.78 4.87 -2.14
C ALA A 198 -13.60 5.87 -1.31
N MET A 199 -12.97 6.89 -0.73
CA MET A 199 -13.67 7.95 0.00
C MET A 199 -14.64 8.71 -0.90
N ARG A 200 -14.22 9.06 -2.12
CA ARG A 200 -15.10 9.74 -3.10
C ARG A 200 -16.30 8.88 -3.48
N ALA A 201 -16.07 7.58 -3.73
CA ALA A 201 -17.12 6.63 -4.07
C ALA A 201 -18.12 6.46 -2.92
N ALA A 202 -17.66 6.35 -1.67
CA ALA A 202 -18.54 6.28 -0.50
C ALA A 202 -19.34 7.57 -0.28
N HIS A 203 -18.68 8.73 -0.37
CA HIS A 203 -19.32 10.04 -0.16
C HIS A 203 -20.43 10.32 -1.18
N ALA A 204 -20.29 9.85 -2.43
CA ALA A 204 -21.34 9.96 -3.45
C ALA A 204 -22.68 9.30 -3.02
N HIS A 205 -22.65 8.43 -2.01
CA HIS A 205 -23.81 7.76 -1.42
C HIS A 205 -24.10 8.20 0.03
N ASN A 206 -23.55 9.34 0.49
CA ASN A 206 -23.63 9.83 1.87
C ASN A 206 -23.08 8.81 2.89
N LYS A 207 -21.99 8.13 2.51
CA LYS A 207 -21.31 7.13 3.33
C LYS A 207 -19.86 7.52 3.60
N VAL A 208 -19.32 6.95 4.66
CA VAL A 208 -17.88 6.94 4.98
C VAL A 208 -17.35 5.51 4.94
N ILE A 209 -16.05 5.39 4.68
CA ILE A 209 -15.35 4.13 4.51
C ILE A 209 -14.02 4.20 5.25
N LEU A 210 -13.57 3.08 5.80
CA LEU A 210 -12.27 3.00 6.46
C LEU A 210 -11.15 3.00 5.41
N THR A 211 -10.24 3.97 5.54
CA THR A 211 -9.01 4.07 4.75
C THR A 211 -7.83 4.42 5.66
N GLY A 212 -6.61 4.25 5.14
CA GLY A 212 -5.41 4.76 5.79
C GLY A 212 -5.36 6.29 5.78
N ASN A 213 -4.46 6.86 6.58
CA ASN A 213 -4.24 8.31 6.64
C ASN A 213 -3.62 8.86 5.36
N CYS A 214 -2.79 8.07 4.68
CA CYS A 214 -2.25 8.40 3.38
C CYS A 214 -3.28 8.03 2.30
N GLU A 215 -3.90 9.03 1.69
CA GLU A 215 -4.99 8.83 0.73
C GLU A 215 -4.62 7.99 -0.50
N SER A 216 -3.33 7.92 -0.82
CA SER A 216 -2.79 7.17 -1.97
C SER A 216 -2.58 5.66 -1.69
N VAL A 217 -2.83 5.18 -0.48
CA VAL A 217 -2.71 3.77 -0.13
C VAL A 217 -3.83 2.96 -0.80
N GLY A 218 -3.50 1.79 -1.37
CA GLY A 218 -4.47 0.91 -2.03
C GLY A 218 -5.31 0.15 -1.00
N VAL A 219 -6.62 0.37 -0.99
CA VAL A 219 -7.54 -0.12 0.06
C VAL A 219 -7.57 -1.64 0.10
N ALA A 220 -7.81 -2.28 -1.04
CA ALA A 220 -7.87 -3.74 -1.18
C ALA A 220 -6.50 -4.44 -1.08
N GLY A 221 -5.41 -3.67 -1.07
CA GLY A 221 -4.05 -4.19 -1.07
C GLY A 221 -3.55 -4.64 0.31
N GLY A 222 -2.24 -4.52 0.51
CA GLY A 222 -1.58 -4.86 1.78
C GLY A 222 -2.12 -4.10 3.00
N TYR A 223 -2.81 -2.98 2.80
CA TYR A 223 -3.45 -2.19 3.87
C TYR A 223 -4.54 -3.00 4.60
N THR A 224 -5.64 -3.34 3.93
CA THR A 224 -6.72 -4.14 4.52
C THR A 224 -6.24 -5.55 4.81
N GLN A 225 -5.44 -6.14 3.91
CA GLN A 225 -4.95 -7.50 4.09
C GLN A 225 -4.03 -7.66 5.32
N GLY A 226 -3.39 -6.58 5.77
CA GLY A 226 -2.52 -6.55 6.96
C GLY A 226 -3.17 -5.96 8.22
N GLY A 227 -4.49 -5.72 8.21
CA GLY A 227 -5.21 -5.09 9.31
C GLY A 227 -5.78 -3.73 8.90
N GLY A 228 -4.90 -2.74 8.75
CA GLY A 228 -5.27 -1.40 8.26
C GLY A 228 -5.94 -0.51 9.31
N HIS A 229 -5.18 0.43 9.87
CA HIS A 229 -5.67 1.44 10.81
C HIS A 229 -6.05 2.74 10.08
N GLY A 230 -6.82 3.62 10.73
CA GLY A 230 -7.25 4.90 10.15
C GLY A 230 -8.07 5.73 11.12
N GLN A 231 -8.51 6.91 10.68
CA GLN A 231 -9.25 7.90 11.51
C GLN A 231 -10.59 7.40 12.06
N LEU A 232 -11.13 6.33 11.47
CA LEU A 232 -12.42 5.75 11.84
C LEU A 232 -12.28 4.45 12.65
N ALA A 233 -11.05 4.02 12.94
CA ALA A 233 -10.78 2.68 13.44
C ALA A 233 -11.35 2.44 14.84
N SER A 234 -11.27 3.43 15.75
CA SER A 234 -11.81 3.30 17.11
C SER A 234 -13.34 3.15 17.14
N GLN A 235 -14.05 3.64 16.10
CA GLN A 235 -15.51 3.56 16.05
C GLN A 235 -16.00 2.29 15.34
N PHE A 236 -15.30 1.86 14.30
CA PHE A 236 -15.81 0.80 13.41
C PHE A 236 -14.95 -0.46 13.38
N GLY A 237 -13.75 -0.47 13.97
CA GLY A 237 -12.77 -1.56 13.88
C GLY A 237 -11.68 -1.26 12.85
N LEU A 238 -10.76 -2.21 12.62
CA LEU A 238 -9.75 -2.09 11.57
C LEU A 238 -10.37 -2.27 10.18
N ALA A 239 -9.63 -1.94 9.12
CA ALA A 239 -10.08 -2.16 7.75
C ALA A 239 -10.36 -3.65 7.47
N ALA A 240 -9.54 -4.56 8.02
CA ALA A 240 -9.75 -6.00 7.97
C ALA A 240 -11.09 -6.44 8.58
N ASP A 241 -11.54 -5.77 9.65
CA ASP A 241 -12.83 -6.06 10.30
C ASP A 241 -14.03 -5.63 9.45
N GLN A 242 -13.81 -4.76 8.44
CA GLN A 242 -14.85 -4.29 7.54
C GLN A 242 -15.11 -5.22 6.37
N VAL A 243 -14.26 -6.22 6.15
CA VAL A 243 -14.35 -7.05 4.94
C VAL A 243 -15.56 -7.97 5.03
N LEU A 244 -16.28 -8.05 3.92
CA LEU A 244 -17.41 -8.94 3.69
C LEU A 244 -17.00 -10.08 2.75
N GLU A 245 -16.27 -9.76 1.69
CA GLU A 245 -15.82 -10.72 0.67
C GLU A 245 -14.49 -10.30 0.04
N TRP A 246 -13.73 -11.29 -0.41
CA TRP A 246 -12.60 -11.15 -1.32
C TRP A 246 -12.88 -11.90 -2.61
N GLU A 247 -12.63 -11.29 -3.76
CA GLU A 247 -12.52 -12.00 -5.04
C GLU A 247 -11.04 -12.21 -5.34
N ILE A 248 -10.64 -13.46 -5.52
CA ILE A 248 -9.23 -13.85 -5.53
C ILE A 248 -8.90 -14.84 -6.66
N VAL A 249 -7.64 -14.84 -7.07
CA VAL A 249 -7.04 -15.91 -7.88
C VAL A 249 -5.99 -16.63 -7.04
N THR A 250 -6.15 -17.94 -6.87
CA THR A 250 -5.19 -18.77 -6.12
C THR A 250 -3.91 -19.01 -6.94
N ALA A 251 -2.86 -19.51 -6.29
CA ALA A 251 -1.65 -19.94 -6.98
C ALA A 251 -1.88 -21.11 -7.97
N ALA A 252 -2.98 -21.87 -7.80
CA ALA A 252 -3.38 -22.92 -8.73
C ALA A 252 -4.11 -22.37 -9.96
N GLY A 253 -4.54 -21.11 -9.94
CA GLY A 253 -5.29 -20.46 -11.01
C GLY A 253 -6.81 -20.53 -10.85
N ASP A 254 -7.31 -20.81 -9.63
CA ASP A 254 -8.74 -20.83 -9.36
C ASP A 254 -9.24 -19.41 -9.04
N LEU A 255 -10.32 -18.99 -9.71
CA LEU A 255 -11.06 -17.78 -9.36
C LEU A 255 -12.08 -18.13 -8.29
N LEU A 256 -11.93 -17.56 -7.09
CA LEU A 256 -12.77 -17.89 -5.93
C LEU A 256 -13.31 -16.62 -5.27
N THR A 257 -14.44 -16.79 -4.58
CA THR A 257 -14.93 -15.84 -3.57
C THR A 257 -14.55 -16.38 -2.19
N ALA A 258 -13.91 -15.56 -1.37
CA ALA A 258 -13.65 -15.86 0.03
C ALA A 258 -14.49 -14.94 0.94
N SER A 259 -15.35 -15.54 1.75
CA SER A 259 -16.26 -14.91 2.70
C SER A 259 -16.32 -15.74 3.99
N PRO A 260 -16.98 -15.27 5.06
CA PRO A 260 -17.16 -16.08 6.27
C PRO A 260 -17.88 -17.42 6.06
N THR A 261 -18.61 -17.60 4.96
CA THR A 261 -19.37 -18.82 4.63
C THR A 261 -18.84 -19.60 3.43
N GLU A 262 -17.86 -19.08 2.70
CA GLU A 262 -17.29 -19.69 1.49
C GLU A 262 -15.77 -19.47 1.49
N ASN A 263 -14.97 -20.54 1.40
CA ASN A 263 -13.50 -20.45 1.53
C ASN A 263 -13.08 -19.64 2.79
N ALA A 264 -13.72 -19.94 3.93
CA ALA A 264 -13.66 -19.14 5.15
C ALA A 264 -12.25 -19.07 5.79
N ASP A 265 -11.43 -20.09 5.57
CA ASP A 265 -10.02 -20.12 5.94
C ASP A 265 -9.19 -19.11 5.14
N LEU A 266 -9.41 -19.01 3.82
CA LEU A 266 -8.82 -17.97 2.99
C LEU A 266 -9.34 -16.58 3.35
N PHE A 267 -10.64 -16.44 3.64
CA PHE A 267 -11.20 -15.18 4.13
C PHE A 267 -10.49 -14.73 5.42
N TRP A 268 -10.34 -15.63 6.39
CA TRP A 268 -9.66 -15.35 7.65
C TRP A 268 -8.21 -14.94 7.42
N ALA A 269 -7.48 -15.66 6.56
CA ALA A 269 -6.09 -15.37 6.26
C ALA A 269 -5.89 -14.03 5.53
N LEU A 270 -6.77 -13.70 4.58
CA LEU A 270 -6.72 -12.44 3.84
C LEU A 270 -7.17 -11.24 4.68
N SER A 271 -7.97 -11.44 5.71
CA SER A 271 -8.46 -10.38 6.60
C SER A 271 -7.54 -10.15 7.81
N GLY A 272 -6.25 -9.88 7.55
CA GLY A 272 -5.26 -9.50 8.58
C GLY A 272 -3.93 -10.27 8.53
N GLY A 273 -3.85 -11.40 7.81
CA GLY A 273 -2.64 -12.22 7.71
C GLY A 273 -1.53 -11.67 6.82
N GLY A 274 -1.77 -10.53 6.15
CA GLY A 274 -0.82 -9.82 5.32
C GLY A 274 -0.94 -10.13 3.83
N GLY A 275 -0.86 -9.09 3.01
CA GLY A 275 -1.02 -9.23 1.56
C GLY A 275 0.20 -9.82 0.83
N GLY A 276 -0.07 -10.40 -0.34
CA GLY A 276 0.92 -10.89 -1.29
C GLY A 276 1.33 -12.37 -1.14
N THR A 277 0.69 -13.12 -0.22
CA THR A 277 1.10 -14.50 0.12
C THR A 277 0.02 -15.56 -0.13
N PHE A 278 -1.25 -15.28 0.20
CA PHE A 278 -2.31 -16.30 0.15
C PHE A 278 -2.95 -16.42 -1.24
N ALA A 279 -3.20 -15.29 -1.91
CA ALA A 279 -3.79 -15.23 -3.24
C ALA A 279 -3.56 -13.86 -3.90
N VAL A 280 -3.84 -13.76 -5.20
CA VAL A 280 -3.95 -12.46 -5.91
C VAL A 280 -5.36 -11.93 -5.71
N VAL A 281 -5.52 -10.80 -5.02
CA VAL A 281 -6.83 -10.14 -4.84
C VAL A 281 -7.18 -9.34 -6.11
N LEU A 282 -8.39 -9.55 -6.64
CA LEU A 282 -8.97 -8.78 -7.74
C LEU A 282 -9.89 -7.68 -7.24
N SER A 283 -10.66 -7.95 -6.19
CA SER A 283 -11.51 -6.96 -5.53
C SER A 283 -11.82 -7.35 -4.07
N VAL A 284 -12.29 -6.36 -3.30
CA VAL A 284 -12.78 -6.52 -1.93
C VAL A 284 -14.16 -5.89 -1.81
N THR A 285 -15.07 -6.55 -1.12
CA THR A 285 -16.34 -5.96 -0.68
C THR A 285 -16.23 -5.59 0.80
N VAL A 286 -16.42 -4.33 1.14
CA VAL A 286 -16.31 -3.83 2.52
C VAL A 286 -17.57 -3.11 2.97
N ARG A 287 -17.82 -3.12 4.28
CA ARG A 287 -18.87 -2.31 4.93
C ARG A 287 -18.59 -0.82 4.69
N VAL A 288 -19.66 -0.05 4.51
CA VAL A 288 -19.61 1.41 4.57
C VAL A 288 -20.62 1.93 5.59
N HIS A 289 -20.29 3.04 6.23
CA HIS A 289 -21.05 3.57 7.36
C HIS A 289 -21.71 4.89 6.99
N SER A 290 -22.78 5.28 7.67
CA SER A 290 -23.40 6.58 7.43
C SER A 290 -22.43 7.71 7.71
N GLU A 291 -22.47 8.75 6.88
CA GLU A 291 -21.68 9.96 7.10
C GLU A 291 -22.12 10.67 8.40
N MET A 292 -21.15 11.27 9.10
CA MET A 292 -21.34 11.89 10.41
C MET A 292 -20.56 13.19 10.49
N ILE A 293 -21.10 14.16 11.23
CA ILE A 293 -20.32 15.33 11.64
C ILE A 293 -19.14 14.85 12.47
N THR A 294 -17.94 15.28 12.11
CA THR A 294 -16.71 14.84 12.77
C THR A 294 -16.05 16.03 13.46
N THR A 295 -15.81 15.88 14.76
CA THR A 295 -15.05 16.87 15.53
C THR A 295 -13.57 16.54 15.41
N SER A 296 -12.74 17.58 15.20
CA SER A 296 -11.29 17.43 15.19
C SER A 296 -10.61 18.45 16.11
N ALA A 297 -9.49 18.06 16.70
CA ALA A 297 -8.61 18.95 17.44
C ALA A 297 -7.14 18.68 17.09
N ASN A 298 -6.35 19.75 17.12
CA ASN A 298 -4.88 19.68 17.06
C ASN A 298 -4.32 20.29 18.34
N LEU A 299 -3.25 19.70 18.85
CA LEU A 299 -2.52 20.19 20.02
C LEU A 299 -1.03 20.09 19.76
N THR A 300 -0.31 21.21 19.82
CA THR A 300 1.15 21.22 19.72
C THR A 300 1.73 22.03 20.86
N PHE A 301 2.73 21.47 21.54
CA PHE A 301 3.54 22.16 22.53
C PHE A 301 5.02 21.77 22.39
N SER A 302 5.90 22.66 22.83
CA SER A 302 7.35 22.47 22.69
C SER A 302 8.08 22.64 24.02
N ARG A 303 9.28 22.06 24.08
CA ARG A 303 10.22 22.20 25.20
C ARG A 303 10.98 23.54 25.16
N LEU A 304 10.81 24.36 24.12
CA LEU A 304 11.68 25.54 23.91
C LEU A 304 11.62 26.53 25.09
N ASP A 305 10.53 26.53 25.85
CA ASP A 305 10.31 27.46 26.96
C ASP A 305 10.01 26.79 28.31
N VAL A 306 10.19 25.46 28.45
CA VAL A 306 9.87 24.74 29.71
C VAL A 306 10.90 23.70 30.16
N PRO A 307 11.01 23.45 31.49
CA PRO A 307 11.80 22.36 32.05
C PRO A 307 11.46 20.99 31.41
N ASN A 308 12.50 20.17 31.20
CA ASN A 308 12.37 18.88 30.51
C ASN A 308 11.39 17.92 31.21
N ASN A 309 11.37 17.91 32.55
CA ASN A 309 10.42 17.08 33.30
C ASN A 309 8.97 17.49 33.04
N LEU A 310 8.67 18.79 32.96
CA LEU A 310 7.31 19.28 32.70
C LEU A 310 6.84 18.96 31.28
N PHE A 311 7.74 19.04 30.28
CA PHE A 311 7.43 18.59 28.92
C PHE A 311 7.02 17.12 28.90
N TRP A 312 7.80 16.24 29.52
CA TRP A 312 7.49 14.81 29.55
C TRP A 312 6.28 14.48 30.41
N GLU A 313 6.03 15.23 31.49
CA GLU A 313 4.81 15.10 32.30
C GLU A 313 3.54 15.43 31.48
N ALA A 314 3.61 16.47 30.63
CA ALA A 314 2.51 16.81 29.71
C ALA A 314 2.30 15.71 28.65
N VAL A 315 3.39 15.17 28.09
CA VAL A 315 3.32 14.04 27.14
C VAL A 315 2.72 12.80 27.81
N GLU A 316 3.19 12.44 29.01
CA GLU A 316 2.67 11.30 29.77
C GLU A 316 1.18 11.46 30.09
N THR A 317 0.77 12.66 30.49
CA THR A 317 -0.64 12.99 30.77
C THR A 317 -1.52 12.76 29.54
N PHE A 318 -1.09 13.22 28.36
CA PHE A 318 -1.83 12.98 27.12
C PHE A 318 -1.83 11.50 26.72
N VAL A 319 -0.67 10.85 26.72
CA VAL A 319 -0.56 9.45 26.28
C VAL A 319 -1.36 8.52 27.19
N SER A 320 -1.40 8.81 28.49
CA SER A 320 -2.20 8.04 29.46
C SER A 320 -3.71 8.22 29.25
N SER A 321 -4.17 9.34 28.68
CA SER A 321 -5.58 9.57 28.36
C SER A 321 -5.98 9.09 26.96
N ALA A 322 -5.02 8.73 26.10
CA ALA A 322 -5.28 8.28 24.74
C ALA A 322 -6.15 7.01 24.67
N ALA A 323 -6.05 6.11 25.66
CA ALA A 323 -6.92 4.94 25.77
C ALA A 323 -8.39 5.34 25.96
N LEU A 324 -8.67 6.36 26.78
CA LEU A 324 -10.03 6.86 27.00
C LEU A 324 -10.60 7.51 25.74
N LEU A 325 -9.76 8.19 24.96
CA LEU A 325 -10.16 8.70 23.64
C LEU A 325 -10.53 7.56 22.69
N ALA A 326 -9.71 6.49 22.65
CA ALA A 326 -9.97 5.31 21.82
C ALA A 326 -11.26 4.59 22.23
N ASP A 327 -11.48 4.35 23.53
CA ASP A 327 -12.70 3.73 24.06
C ASP A 327 -13.95 4.55 23.73
N ALA A 328 -13.82 5.87 23.64
CA ALA A 328 -14.91 6.77 23.28
C ALA A 328 -15.15 6.87 21.76
N GLY A 329 -14.34 6.19 20.94
CA GLY A 329 -14.45 6.15 19.48
C GLY A 329 -13.62 7.20 18.74
N ALA A 330 -12.74 7.93 19.44
CA ALA A 330 -11.81 8.88 18.82
C ALA A 330 -10.49 8.21 18.42
N VAL A 331 -9.82 8.78 17.41
CA VAL A 331 -8.47 8.41 16.99
C VAL A 331 -7.58 9.64 17.15
N ALA A 332 -6.43 9.48 17.80
CA ALA A 332 -5.41 10.51 17.84
C ALA A 332 -4.18 10.06 17.05
N ILE A 333 -3.66 10.93 16.19
CA ILE A 333 -2.33 10.76 15.59
C ILE A 333 -1.41 11.76 16.23
N TRP A 334 -0.31 11.28 16.79
CA TRP A 334 0.68 12.13 17.41
C TRP A 334 2.09 11.80 16.97
N MET A 335 2.94 12.82 17.05
CA MET A 335 4.38 12.73 16.91
C MET A 335 5.03 13.28 18.16
N VAL A 336 6.06 12.57 18.63
CA VAL A 336 6.85 12.99 19.78
C VAL A 336 8.33 12.99 19.40
N SER A 337 9.01 14.08 19.73
CA SER A 337 10.46 14.22 19.64
C SER A 337 11.02 14.62 21.01
N ASN A 338 12.33 14.84 21.07
CA ASN A 338 12.98 15.37 22.28
C ASN A 338 12.62 16.83 22.61
N SER A 339 11.91 17.52 21.71
CA SER A 339 11.66 18.96 21.80
C SER A 339 10.24 19.37 21.50
N THR A 340 9.45 18.53 20.84
CA THR A 340 8.10 18.86 20.37
C THR A 340 7.19 17.66 20.54
N PHE A 341 5.98 17.94 21.01
CA PHE A 341 4.86 17.01 20.95
C PHE A 341 3.77 17.65 20.10
N SER A 342 3.24 16.89 19.13
CA SER A 342 2.14 17.35 18.29
C SER A 342 1.14 16.23 18.08
N VAL A 343 -0.13 16.56 18.24
CA VAL A 343 -1.27 15.71 17.90
C VAL A 343 -2.00 16.37 16.74
N THR A 344 -2.02 15.70 15.60
CA THR A 344 -2.50 16.24 14.33
C THR A 344 -2.98 15.11 13.40
N PRO A 345 -4.30 14.84 13.32
CA PRO A 345 -5.38 15.29 14.20
C PRO A 345 -5.74 14.29 15.30
N ILE A 346 -6.47 14.78 16.30
CA ILE A 346 -7.50 13.98 16.98
C ILE A 346 -8.77 14.07 16.15
N THR A 347 -9.40 12.93 15.87
CA THR A 347 -10.63 12.82 15.10
C THR A 347 -11.65 12.04 15.89
N TRP A 348 -12.85 12.60 16.02
CA TRP A 348 -13.95 11.96 16.72
C TRP A 348 -15.25 12.09 15.91
N PRO A 349 -15.63 11.06 15.16
CA PRO A 349 -16.84 11.08 14.36
C PRO A 349 -18.10 10.97 15.25
N GLY A 350 -19.10 11.80 14.98
CA GLY A 350 -20.39 11.81 15.68
C GLY A 350 -20.39 12.50 17.06
N ALA A 351 -19.24 12.92 17.58
CA ALA A 351 -19.14 13.53 18.90
C ALA A 351 -19.23 15.07 18.87
N PRO A 352 -19.85 15.70 19.90
CA PRO A 352 -19.84 17.14 20.07
C PRO A 352 -18.47 17.64 20.54
N ARG A 353 -18.14 18.89 20.17
CA ARG A 353 -16.90 19.55 20.58
C ARG A 353 -16.65 19.55 22.09
N SER A 354 -17.70 19.75 22.89
CA SER A 354 -17.57 19.83 24.35
C SER A 354 -16.98 18.55 24.95
N GLN A 355 -17.35 17.37 24.42
CA GLN A 355 -16.81 16.09 24.89
C GLN A 355 -15.32 15.96 24.54
N LEU A 356 -14.93 16.30 23.31
CA LEU A 356 -13.51 16.28 22.94
C LEU A 356 -12.68 17.22 23.83
N GLN A 357 -13.22 18.38 24.19
CA GLN A 357 -12.55 19.31 25.09
C GLN A 357 -12.40 18.73 26.52
N GLU A 358 -13.42 18.07 27.05
CA GLU A 358 -13.33 17.40 28.36
C GLU A 358 -12.19 16.37 28.43
N HIS A 359 -11.98 15.61 27.35
CA HIS A 359 -10.87 14.65 27.26
C HIS A 359 -9.49 15.31 27.19
N LEU A 360 -9.41 16.53 26.63
CA LEU A 360 -8.16 17.28 26.53
C LEU A 360 -7.84 18.10 27.78
N ASN A 361 -8.84 18.44 28.60
CA ASN A 361 -8.70 19.29 29.78
C ASN A 361 -7.54 18.89 30.72
N PRO A 362 -7.30 17.60 31.06
CA PRO A 362 -6.19 17.24 31.93
C PRO A 362 -4.83 17.70 31.39
N THR A 363 -4.60 17.55 30.09
CA THR A 363 -3.39 18.03 29.43
C THR A 363 -3.38 19.56 29.34
N LEU A 364 -4.50 20.18 28.95
CA LEU A 364 -4.59 21.65 28.81
C LEU A 364 -4.37 22.37 30.15
N THR A 365 -4.98 21.90 31.24
CA THR A 365 -4.79 22.44 32.58
C THR A 365 -3.33 22.34 33.04
N LEU A 366 -2.64 21.25 32.67
CA LEU A 366 -1.22 21.09 32.98
C LEU A 366 -0.36 22.08 32.17
N LEU A 367 -0.66 22.26 30.88
CA LEU A 367 0.02 23.24 30.04
C LEU A 367 -0.17 24.67 30.57
N GLU A 368 -1.40 25.03 30.93
CA GLU A 368 -1.74 26.33 31.54
C GLU A 368 -1.05 26.53 32.89
N GLY A 369 -1.08 25.52 33.76
CA GLY A 369 -0.47 25.59 35.10
C GLY A 369 1.05 25.78 35.08
N PHE A 370 1.71 25.41 33.98
CA PHE A 370 3.17 25.54 33.81
C PHE A 370 3.59 26.59 32.79
N ASN A 371 2.67 27.43 32.33
CA ASN A 371 2.90 28.45 31.30
C ASN A 371 3.52 27.88 30.01
N ILE A 372 3.17 26.64 29.65
CA ILE A 372 3.58 26.05 28.38
C ILE A 372 2.71 26.64 27.29
N THR A 373 3.31 27.38 26.36
CA THR A 373 2.59 27.90 25.19
C THR A 373 2.17 26.73 24.30
N TYR A 374 0.89 26.71 23.91
CA TYR A 374 0.35 25.70 23.01
C TYR A 374 -0.53 26.33 21.93
N CYS A 375 -0.65 25.63 20.80
CA CYS A 375 -1.54 26.05 19.72
C CYS A 375 -2.67 25.03 19.56
N THR A 376 -3.89 25.54 19.49
CA THR A 376 -5.07 24.81 19.05
C THR A 376 -5.42 25.28 17.64
N ILE A 377 -5.93 24.38 16.80
CA ILE A 377 -6.48 24.76 15.49
C ILE A 377 -7.98 24.65 15.56
N GLN A 378 -8.67 25.77 15.37
CA GLN A 378 -10.11 25.89 15.40
C GLN A 378 -10.59 26.41 14.04
N ASN A 379 -11.47 25.69 13.34
CA ASN A 379 -11.98 26.08 12.01
C ASN A 379 -10.88 26.39 10.97
N MET A 380 -9.78 25.63 10.96
CA MET A 380 -8.58 25.89 10.14
C MET A 380 -7.85 27.22 10.45
N ILE A 381 -8.14 27.86 11.59
CA ILE A 381 -7.41 29.00 12.12
C ILE A 381 -6.56 28.51 13.30
N SER A 382 -5.26 28.71 13.25
CA SER A 382 -4.36 28.44 14.37
C SER A 382 -4.48 29.56 15.40
N THR A 383 -4.93 29.22 16.61
CA THR A 383 -4.88 30.09 17.79
C THR A 383 -3.81 29.55 18.72
N CYS A 384 -2.68 30.26 18.80
CA CYS A 384 -1.67 29.99 19.82
C CYS A 384 -2.00 30.83 21.05
N GLU A 385 -2.26 30.16 22.16
CA GLU A 385 -2.54 30.80 23.44
C GLU A 385 -1.24 30.85 24.24
N SER A 386 -0.78 32.06 24.54
CA SER A 386 0.20 32.29 25.60
C SER A 386 -0.56 32.36 26.93
N SER A 387 -0.18 31.55 27.91
CA SER A 387 -0.62 31.74 29.30
C SER A 387 -0.29 33.18 29.73
N LEU A 388 -1.32 33.97 30.09
CA LEU A 388 -1.17 35.27 30.73
C LEU A 388 -0.79 35.11 32.20
#